data_AF-A0A8H3VVK3-F1
#
_entry.id   AF-A0A8H3VVK3-F1
#
_cell.length_a   1.000
_cell.length_b   1.000
_cell.length_c   1.000
_cell.angle_alpha   90.00
_cell.angle_beta   90.00
_cell.angle_gamma   90.00
#
_symmetry.space_group_name_H-M   'P 1'
#
loop_
_entity.id
_entity.type
_entity.pdbx_description
1 polymer ?
#
loop_
_entity_poly.entity_id
_entity_poly.type
_entity_poly.pdbx_seq_one_letter_code
_entity_poly.pdbx_strand_id
1 'polypeptide(L)'
;MDEVNYEPVSTDPPTAAMERSIFESYIYIGYSAVEAAEATRVALARRLGSFDISYEKNIQNGMSPKQAQALRRQEIDDFTQLWPIDQVAQVMMDALMERGLSYEDALEIVNEELVDERSPDLEQVEDALEEVVEEELEEEPEDEDDFETEEERIQEEKEKKRKELMARIRIVPASPSYFTGKPNFTDDLISLKALLRKYQLLPVFPPGQAPRVAWKSVEQYKAMVGAEPVKSARYHRLLEILKRLHSINSAIMPEEVSDTLARYKRGVDLSQARKKQGYVNADGISLGVGRRKTSTARAYVVEGEGEVLVNGKSLTQFFARLHDRASAVWALKATERVDKYNVFALVKGGGATGQAEALTLAVAKALLVHEPLLKPALRRAGCVTRDPRKVERKKPGHLKARKKPAWVKR
;
A
#
# COMPACT_ATOMS: atom_id res chain seq x y z
N MET A 1 -14.09 -11.13 21.73
CA MET A 1 -13.71 -10.17 20.68
C MET A 1 -12.67 -9.26 21.29
N ASP A 2 -11.42 -9.32 20.83
CA ASP A 2 -10.39 -8.39 21.30
C ASP A 2 -10.78 -6.97 20.88
N GLU A 3 -10.83 -6.02 21.82
CA GLU A 3 -11.15 -4.62 21.55
C GLU A 3 -10.07 -4.01 20.63
N VAL A 4 -10.31 -4.02 19.32
CA VAL A 4 -9.49 -3.29 18.35
C VAL A 4 -9.82 -1.82 18.49
N ASN A 5 -8.94 -1.08 19.18
CA ASN A 5 -9.14 0.34 19.44
C ASN A 5 -8.89 1.17 18.16
N TYR A 6 -9.97 1.50 17.44
CA TYR A 6 -9.92 2.32 16.22
C TYR A 6 -10.05 3.82 16.55
N GLU A 7 -9.06 4.61 16.16
CA GLU A 7 -9.07 6.07 16.29
C GLU A 7 -9.61 6.72 15.01
N PRO A 8 -10.79 7.38 15.04
CA PRO A 8 -11.35 8.04 13.87
C PRO A 8 -10.52 9.25 13.44
N VAL A 9 -10.47 9.49 12.13
CA VAL A 9 -9.68 10.59 11.54
C VAL A 9 -10.45 11.91 11.59
N SER A 10 -11.77 11.87 11.54
CA SER A 10 -12.61 13.07 11.56
C SER A 10 -12.63 13.75 12.94
N THR A 11 -12.57 15.08 12.96
CA THR A 11 -12.70 15.91 14.17
C THR A 11 -14.15 16.22 14.53
N ASP A 12 -15.09 16.00 13.60
CA ASP A 12 -16.50 16.31 13.80
C ASP A 12 -17.20 15.16 14.52
N PRO A 13 -17.88 15.39 15.67
CA PRO A 13 -18.46 14.33 16.49
C PRO A 13 -19.41 13.35 15.77
N PRO A 14 -20.39 13.80 14.93
CA PRO A 14 -21.31 12.88 14.27
C PRO A 14 -20.60 12.04 13.20
N THR A 15 -19.70 12.67 12.45
CA THR A 15 -18.90 11.99 11.41
C THR A 15 -17.93 10.98 12.02
N ALA A 16 -17.33 11.31 13.17
CA ALA A 16 -16.45 10.41 13.89
C ALA A 16 -17.20 9.20 14.49
N ALA A 17 -18.45 9.39 14.95
CA ALA A 17 -19.30 8.30 15.41
C ALA A 17 -19.67 7.34 14.26
N MET A 18 -20.05 7.91 13.12
CA MET A 18 -20.32 7.17 11.89
C MET A 18 -19.09 6.40 11.40
N GLU A 19 -17.90 7.01 11.43
CA GLU A 19 -16.64 6.35 11.05
C GLU A 19 -16.36 5.10 11.89
N ARG A 20 -16.64 5.17 13.20
CA ARG A 20 -16.51 4.01 14.11
C ARG A 20 -17.54 2.93 13.83
N SER A 21 -18.80 3.33 13.62
CA SER A 21 -19.90 2.39 13.32
C SER A 21 -19.64 1.59 12.04
N ILE A 22 -19.17 2.25 10.97
CA ILE A 22 -18.80 1.57 9.71
C ILE A 22 -17.63 0.61 9.95
N PHE A 23 -16.65 1.00 10.77
CA PHE A 23 -15.49 0.15 11.07
C PHE A 23 -15.90 -1.11 11.81
N GLU A 24 -16.74 -0.97 12.84
CA GLU A 24 -17.31 -2.10 13.58
C GLU A 24 -18.12 -3.02 12.66
N SER A 25 -18.83 -2.44 11.68
CA SER A 25 -19.63 -3.20 10.73
C SER A 25 -18.80 -4.04 9.76
N TYR A 26 -17.67 -3.51 9.26
CA TYR A 26 -16.75 -4.32 8.43
C TYR A 26 -16.06 -5.42 9.24
N ILE A 27 -15.70 -5.15 10.49
CA ILE A 27 -15.18 -6.18 11.40
C ILE A 27 -16.22 -7.28 11.65
N TYR A 28 -17.50 -6.91 11.79
CA TYR A 28 -18.60 -7.86 11.99
C TYR A 28 -18.71 -8.85 10.82
N ILE A 29 -18.60 -8.37 9.58
CA ILE A 29 -18.65 -9.19 8.35
C ILE A 29 -17.31 -9.95 8.09
N GLY A 30 -16.37 -9.91 9.04
CA GLY A 30 -15.15 -10.73 9.00
C GLY A 30 -13.94 -10.11 8.30
N TYR A 31 -13.95 -8.80 8.00
CA TYR A 31 -12.76 -8.12 7.47
C TYR A 31 -11.65 -8.05 8.51
N SER A 32 -10.39 -8.14 8.06
CA SER A 32 -9.26 -7.88 8.95
C SER A 32 -9.20 -6.40 9.35
N ALA A 33 -8.66 -6.08 10.52
CA ALA A 33 -8.60 -4.69 11.02
C ALA A 33 -7.90 -3.69 10.07
N VAL A 34 -6.94 -4.16 9.26
CA VAL A 34 -6.24 -3.31 8.28
C VAL A 34 -7.12 -3.06 7.07
N GLU A 35 -7.78 -4.10 6.55
CA GLU A 35 -8.69 -3.98 5.40
C GLU A 35 -9.94 -3.18 5.77
N ALA A 36 -10.48 -3.40 6.96
CA ALA A 36 -11.60 -2.63 7.50
C ALA A 36 -11.25 -1.13 7.60
N ALA A 37 -10.07 -0.76 8.09
CA ALA A 37 -9.65 0.64 8.18
C ALA A 37 -9.44 1.33 6.81
N GLU A 38 -9.09 0.57 5.76
CA GLU A 38 -9.02 1.10 4.40
C GLU A 38 -10.41 1.22 3.76
N ALA A 39 -11.25 0.20 3.93
CA ALA A 39 -12.63 0.17 3.45
C ALA A 39 -13.48 1.27 4.08
N THR A 40 -13.35 1.51 5.39
CA THR A 40 -14.11 2.54 6.12
C THR A 40 -13.86 3.94 5.60
N ARG A 41 -12.61 4.26 5.24
CA ARG A 41 -12.27 5.58 4.69
C ARG A 41 -12.96 5.84 3.36
N VAL A 42 -13.02 4.81 2.51
CA VAL A 42 -13.67 4.90 1.20
C VAL A 42 -15.20 4.95 1.39
N ALA A 43 -15.74 4.08 2.24
CA ALA A 43 -17.16 4.03 2.60
C ALA A 43 -17.67 5.35 3.17
N LEU A 44 -16.95 5.92 4.13
CA LEU A 44 -17.30 7.18 4.77
C LEU A 44 -17.32 8.34 3.77
N ALA A 45 -16.36 8.41 2.85
CA ALA A 45 -16.33 9.46 1.84
C ALA A 45 -17.53 9.39 0.89
N ARG A 46 -17.91 8.18 0.44
CA ARG A 46 -19.09 7.96 -0.41
C ARG A 46 -20.38 8.35 0.30
N ARG A 47 -20.54 7.87 1.54
CA ARG A 47 -21.76 8.10 2.31
C ARG A 47 -21.93 9.56 2.72
N LEU A 48 -20.85 10.25 3.06
CA LEU A 48 -20.89 11.71 3.24
C LEU A 48 -21.30 12.43 1.95
N GLY A 49 -20.84 11.95 0.80
CA GLY A 49 -21.25 12.47 -0.51
C GLY A 49 -22.74 12.30 -0.78
N SER A 50 -23.36 11.17 -0.41
CA SER A 50 -24.81 10.99 -0.58
C SER A 50 -25.63 11.92 0.33
N PHE A 51 -25.17 12.16 1.55
CA PHE A 51 -25.77 13.15 2.46
C PHE A 51 -25.56 14.61 2.01
N ASP A 52 -24.46 14.90 1.30
CA ASP A 52 -24.27 16.20 0.68
C ASP A 52 -25.27 16.41 -0.48
N ILE A 53 -25.52 15.37 -1.28
CA ILE A 53 -26.53 15.41 -2.35
C ILE A 53 -27.95 15.58 -1.78
N SER A 54 -28.30 14.88 -0.69
CA SER A 54 -29.60 15.05 -0.02
C SER A 54 -29.76 16.47 0.53
N TYR A 55 -28.70 17.00 1.15
CA TYR A 55 -28.64 18.37 1.67
C TYR A 55 -28.86 19.42 0.57
N GLU A 56 -28.16 19.31 -0.56
CA GLU A 56 -28.31 20.22 -1.69
C GLU A 56 -29.71 20.15 -2.30
N LYS A 57 -30.27 18.95 -2.46
CA LYS A 57 -31.64 18.74 -2.95
C LYS A 57 -32.68 19.37 -2.03
N ASN A 58 -32.49 19.28 -0.71
CA ASN A 58 -33.37 19.90 0.28
C ASN A 58 -33.32 21.44 0.22
N ILE A 59 -32.15 22.02 -0.03
CA ILE A 59 -32.01 23.46 -0.28
C ILE A 59 -32.72 23.87 -1.58
N GLN A 60 -32.55 23.11 -2.65
CA GLN A 60 -33.23 23.36 -3.93
C GLN A 60 -34.76 23.29 -3.80
N ASN A 61 -35.26 22.41 -2.93
CA ASN A 61 -36.68 22.28 -2.59
C ASN A 61 -37.19 23.38 -1.63
N GLY A 62 -36.37 24.40 -1.31
CA GLY A 62 -36.79 25.58 -0.56
C GLY A 62 -36.67 25.48 0.96
N MET A 63 -36.00 24.46 1.51
CA MET A 63 -35.74 24.37 2.95
C MET A 63 -34.68 25.39 3.40
N SER A 64 -34.81 25.89 4.64
CA SER A 64 -33.77 26.76 5.21
C SER A 64 -32.47 25.97 5.47
N PRO A 65 -31.28 26.59 5.35
CA PRO A 65 -30.01 25.91 5.58
C PRO A 65 -29.89 25.24 6.95
N LYS A 66 -30.53 25.83 7.97
CA LYS A 66 -30.56 25.28 9.34
C LYS A 66 -31.44 24.02 9.43
N GLN A 67 -32.57 23.98 8.72
CA GLN A 67 -33.44 22.81 8.66
C GLN A 67 -32.78 21.68 7.85
N ALA A 68 -32.18 22.01 6.70
CA ALA A 68 -31.45 21.03 5.88
C ALA A 68 -30.25 20.42 6.63
N GLN A 69 -29.53 21.22 7.43
CA GLN A 69 -28.43 20.72 8.25
C GLN A 69 -28.90 19.86 9.42
N ALA A 70 -30.10 20.12 9.97
CA ALA A 70 -30.70 19.28 11.00
C ALA A 70 -31.15 17.93 10.43
N LEU A 71 -31.78 17.91 9.25
CA LEU A 71 -32.13 16.68 8.54
C LEU A 71 -30.90 15.85 8.19
N ARG A 72 -29.85 16.49 7.65
CA ARG A 72 -28.58 15.81 7.38
C ARG A 72 -27.99 15.15 8.63
N ARG A 73 -28.12 15.79 9.79
CA ARG A 73 -27.66 15.21 11.06
C ARG A 73 -28.53 14.01 11.46
N GLN A 74 -29.85 14.11 11.30
CA GLN A 74 -30.76 12.99 11.52
C GLN A 74 -30.43 11.82 10.59
N GLU A 75 -30.18 12.06 9.31
CA GLU A 75 -29.79 11.01 8.34
C GLU A 75 -28.48 10.29 8.75
N ILE A 76 -27.51 11.02 9.33
CA ILE A 76 -26.28 10.43 9.87
C ILE A 76 -26.58 9.61 11.13
N ASP A 77 -27.40 10.13 12.05
CA ASP A 77 -27.78 9.46 13.29
C ASP A 77 -28.59 8.18 12.98
N ASP A 78 -29.54 8.23 12.04
CA ASP A 78 -30.35 7.10 11.58
C ASP A 78 -29.46 6.01 10.94
N PHE A 79 -28.48 6.41 10.12
CA PHE A 79 -27.53 5.48 9.55
C PHE A 79 -26.69 4.76 10.62
N THR A 80 -26.26 5.47 11.66
CA THR A 80 -25.47 4.87 12.76
C THR A 80 -26.28 3.88 13.61
N GLN A 81 -27.61 3.95 13.57
CA GLN A 81 -28.51 3.05 14.30
C GLN A 81 -28.87 1.78 13.51
N LEU A 82 -28.54 1.72 12.22
CA LEU A 82 -28.77 0.53 11.40
C LEU A 82 -27.95 -0.65 11.89
N TRP A 83 -28.43 -1.87 11.63
CA TRP A 83 -27.66 -3.08 11.88
C TRP A 83 -26.38 -3.09 11.05
N PRO A 84 -25.28 -3.69 11.55
CA PRO A 84 -23.99 -3.72 10.86
C PRO A 84 -24.04 -4.14 9.39
N ILE A 85 -24.82 -5.18 9.09
CA ILE A 85 -25.01 -5.69 7.72
C ILE A 85 -25.71 -4.65 6.85
N ASP A 86 -26.76 -4.00 7.37
CA ASP A 86 -27.50 -2.99 6.61
C ASP A 86 -26.66 -1.72 6.38
N GLN A 87 -25.76 -1.37 7.31
CA GLN A 87 -24.79 -0.29 7.09
C GLN A 87 -23.87 -0.60 5.91
N VAL A 88 -23.34 -1.82 5.83
CA VAL A 88 -22.47 -2.25 4.73
C VAL A 88 -23.26 -2.38 3.42
N ALA A 89 -24.50 -2.89 3.47
CA ALA A 89 -25.39 -2.95 2.32
C ALA A 89 -25.63 -1.55 1.71
N GLN A 90 -25.95 -0.55 2.54
CA GLN A 90 -26.15 0.83 2.05
C GLN A 90 -24.89 1.43 1.44
N VAL A 91 -23.72 1.20 2.05
CA VAL A 91 -22.43 1.65 1.50
C VAL A 91 -22.11 0.96 0.17
N MET A 92 -22.45 -0.32 0.05
CA MET A 92 -22.23 -1.11 -1.16
C MET A 92 -23.17 -0.66 -2.29
N MET A 93 -24.45 -0.40 -1.97
CA MET A 93 -25.41 0.20 -2.90
C MET A 93 -24.91 1.54 -3.43
N ASP A 94 -24.44 2.44 -2.55
CA ASP A 94 -23.87 3.74 -2.96
C ASP A 94 -22.68 3.54 -3.93
N ALA A 95 -21.81 2.57 -3.65
CA ALA A 95 -20.65 2.25 -4.49
C ALA A 95 -21.02 1.66 -5.86
N LEU A 96 -22.08 0.86 -5.95
CA LEU A 96 -22.57 0.30 -7.20
C LEU A 96 -23.30 1.35 -8.04
N MET A 97 -24.10 2.21 -7.41
CA MET A 97 -24.77 3.33 -8.09
C MET A 97 -23.76 4.36 -8.62
N GLU A 98 -22.68 4.64 -7.90
CA GLU A 98 -21.57 5.48 -8.41
C GLU A 98 -20.93 4.92 -9.69
N ARG A 99 -20.95 3.59 -9.88
CA ARG A 99 -20.44 2.91 -11.07
C ARG A 99 -21.44 2.89 -12.23
N GLY A 100 -22.64 3.45 -12.04
CA GLY A 100 -23.68 3.56 -13.05
C GLY A 100 -24.58 2.34 -13.19
N LEU A 101 -24.60 1.42 -12.20
CA LEU A 101 -25.58 0.34 -12.17
C LEU A 101 -26.97 0.88 -11.83
N SER A 102 -28.01 0.22 -12.34
CA SER A 102 -29.38 0.50 -11.93
C SER A 102 -29.58 0.09 -10.46
N TYR A 103 -30.55 0.70 -9.79
CA TYR A 103 -30.84 0.40 -8.39
C TYR A 103 -31.26 -1.08 -8.20
N GLU A 104 -32.01 -1.63 -9.16
CA GLU A 104 -32.50 -3.01 -9.13
C GLU A 104 -31.33 -4.00 -9.27
N ASP A 105 -30.44 -3.80 -10.24
CA ASP A 105 -29.24 -4.64 -10.43
C ASP A 105 -28.30 -4.55 -9.22
N ALA A 106 -28.16 -3.35 -8.63
CA ALA A 106 -27.32 -3.16 -7.46
C ALA A 106 -27.89 -3.89 -6.23
N LEU A 107 -29.21 -3.89 -6.07
CA LEU A 107 -29.88 -4.55 -4.96
C LEU A 107 -29.74 -6.08 -5.05
N GLU A 108 -29.83 -6.63 -6.27
CA GLU A 108 -29.62 -8.06 -6.52
C GLU A 108 -28.20 -8.49 -6.13
N ILE A 109 -27.18 -7.74 -6.55
CA ILE A 109 -25.77 -8.00 -6.22
C ILE A 109 -25.53 -7.90 -4.71
N VAL A 110 -26.11 -6.90 -4.05
CA VAL A 110 -25.94 -6.72 -2.59
C VAL A 110 -26.61 -7.84 -1.82
N ASN A 111 -27.79 -8.29 -2.25
CA ASN A 111 -28.44 -9.44 -1.64
C ASN A 111 -27.61 -10.70 -1.89
N GLU A 112 -27.11 -10.95 -3.09
CA GLU A 112 -26.26 -12.11 -3.39
C GLU A 112 -24.98 -12.14 -2.53
N GLU A 113 -24.31 -11.01 -2.32
CA GLU A 113 -23.08 -10.94 -1.53
C GLU A 113 -23.28 -10.98 0.00
N LEU A 114 -24.46 -10.59 0.51
CA LEU A 114 -24.73 -10.48 1.96
C LEU A 114 -25.71 -11.55 2.50
N VAL A 115 -26.13 -12.52 1.68
CA VAL A 115 -27.18 -13.51 2.02
C VAL A 115 -26.81 -14.51 3.13
N ASP A 116 -25.54 -14.68 3.49
CA ASP A 116 -25.16 -15.72 4.46
C ASP A 116 -25.31 -15.34 5.95
N GLU A 117 -25.63 -14.09 6.32
CA GLU A 117 -25.60 -13.67 7.74
C GLU A 117 -26.77 -12.79 8.22
N ARG A 118 -27.92 -12.74 7.53
CA ARG A 118 -29.13 -12.06 8.04
C ARG A 118 -29.86 -12.92 9.11
N SER A 119 -29.29 -12.96 10.30
CA SER A 119 -29.85 -13.44 11.59
C SER A 119 -30.26 -14.92 11.72
N PRO A 120 -29.88 -15.61 12.82
CA PRO A 120 -30.34 -16.96 13.18
C PRO A 120 -31.78 -17.04 13.73
N ASP A 121 -32.59 -15.98 13.60
CA ASP A 121 -33.93 -15.93 14.20
C ASP A 121 -35.09 -16.09 13.19
N LEU A 122 -34.81 -16.38 11.92
CA LEU A 122 -35.85 -16.65 10.90
C LEU A 122 -36.58 -17.98 11.12
N GLU A 123 -35.95 -18.96 11.76
CA GLU A 123 -36.60 -20.23 12.16
C GLU A 123 -37.77 -19.98 13.14
N GLN A 124 -37.71 -18.96 14.00
CA GLN A 124 -38.77 -18.69 14.99
C GLN A 124 -39.95 -17.89 14.44
N VAL A 125 -39.80 -17.27 13.26
CA VAL A 125 -40.87 -16.50 12.60
C VAL A 125 -41.58 -17.35 11.56
N GLU A 126 -40.86 -18.26 10.90
CA GLU A 126 -41.46 -19.30 10.04
C GLU A 126 -42.27 -20.31 10.86
N ASP A 127 -41.76 -20.77 12.01
CA ASP A 127 -42.50 -21.64 12.94
C ASP A 127 -43.79 -20.98 13.49
N ALA A 128 -43.78 -19.65 13.68
CA ALA A 128 -44.95 -18.91 14.20
C ALA A 128 -45.99 -18.56 13.11
N LEU A 129 -45.61 -18.62 11.83
CA LEU A 129 -46.51 -18.42 10.69
C LEU A 129 -47.12 -19.75 10.21
N GLU A 130 -46.43 -20.87 10.38
CA GLU A 130 -46.97 -22.21 10.13
C GLU A 130 -48.03 -22.62 11.18
N GLU A 131 -47.91 -22.20 12.43
CA GLU A 131 -48.88 -22.53 13.49
C GLU A 131 -50.24 -21.80 13.36
N VAL A 132 -50.34 -20.74 12.54
CA VAL A 132 -51.59 -19.98 12.33
C VAL A 132 -52.36 -20.44 11.08
N VAL A 133 -51.73 -21.22 10.20
CA VAL A 133 -52.34 -21.69 8.94
C VAL A 133 -52.95 -23.09 9.07
N GLU A 134 -52.69 -23.81 10.16
CA GLU A 134 -53.22 -25.18 10.38
C GLU A 134 -54.64 -25.25 10.98
N GLU A 135 -55.35 -24.14 11.19
CA GLU A 135 -56.69 -24.18 11.84
C GLU A 135 -57.92 -24.06 10.90
N GLU A 136 -57.78 -23.92 9.58
CA GLU A 136 -58.94 -24.01 8.67
C GLU A 136 -58.58 -24.66 7.32
N LEU A 137 -58.80 -25.98 7.21
CA LEU A 137 -59.69 -26.63 6.24
C LEU A 137 -59.36 -28.14 6.15
N GLU A 138 -60.23 -28.94 6.76
CA GLU A 138 -60.40 -30.36 6.45
C GLU A 138 -60.98 -30.50 5.04
N GLU A 139 -60.20 -30.99 4.07
CA GLU A 139 -60.72 -31.68 2.88
C GLU A 139 -59.95 -33.00 2.66
N GLU A 140 -60.71 -34.05 2.36
CA GLU A 140 -60.32 -35.47 2.35
C GLU A 140 -59.25 -35.84 1.30
N PRO A 141 -58.54 -36.98 1.45
CA PRO A 141 -57.50 -37.39 0.51
C PRO A 141 -58.10 -38.05 -0.74
N GLU A 142 -57.83 -37.47 -1.91
CA GLU A 142 -57.94 -38.17 -3.19
C GLU A 142 -56.56 -38.70 -3.61
N ASP A 143 -56.52 -39.98 -3.99
CA ASP A 143 -55.34 -40.67 -4.49
C ASP A 143 -54.86 -40.03 -5.82
N GLU A 144 -53.85 -39.16 -5.78
CA GLU A 144 -53.14 -38.69 -6.98
C GLU A 144 -51.96 -39.62 -7.27
N ASP A 145 -52.09 -40.37 -8.37
CA ASP A 145 -51.04 -41.16 -9.00
C ASP A 145 -49.74 -40.33 -9.18
N ASP A 146 -48.59 -40.95 -8.89
CA ASP A 146 -47.22 -40.45 -9.15
C ASP A 146 -47.03 -40.00 -10.62
N PHE A 147 -47.46 -38.79 -10.97
CA PHE A 147 -47.09 -38.13 -12.22
C PHE A 147 -45.80 -37.33 -11.99
N GLU A 148 -44.65 -38.00 -12.17
CA GLU A 148 -43.37 -37.31 -12.40
C GLU A 148 -43.59 -36.22 -13.46
N THR A 149 -43.39 -34.96 -13.08
CA THR A 149 -43.58 -33.85 -14.03
C THR A 149 -42.60 -34.00 -15.19
N GLU A 150 -43.02 -33.66 -16.42
CA GLU A 150 -42.18 -33.83 -17.62
C GLU A 150 -40.82 -33.10 -17.49
N GLU A 151 -40.76 -32.06 -16.64
CA GLU A 151 -39.54 -31.33 -16.30
C GLU A 151 -38.55 -32.14 -15.43
N GLU A 152 -39.04 -32.91 -14.46
CA GLU A 152 -38.23 -33.81 -13.61
C GLU A 152 -37.63 -34.94 -14.45
N ARG A 153 -38.40 -35.51 -15.38
CA ARG A 153 -37.94 -36.55 -16.31
C ARG A 153 -36.84 -36.03 -17.24
N ILE A 154 -36.97 -34.80 -17.73
CA ILE A 154 -35.93 -34.12 -18.52
C ILE A 154 -34.67 -33.88 -17.70
N GLN A 155 -34.82 -33.50 -16.43
CA GLN A 155 -33.70 -33.27 -15.52
C GLN A 155 -32.96 -34.59 -15.21
N GLU A 156 -33.69 -35.66 -14.93
CA GLU A 156 -33.13 -36.99 -14.74
C GLU A 156 -32.41 -37.51 -15.99
N GLU A 157 -32.97 -37.29 -17.17
CA GLU A 157 -32.32 -37.65 -18.43
C GLU A 157 -31.03 -36.85 -18.65
N LYS A 158 -31.03 -35.55 -18.35
CA LYS A 158 -29.83 -34.71 -18.40
C LYS A 158 -28.78 -35.20 -17.40
N GLU A 159 -29.19 -35.61 -16.20
CA GLU A 159 -28.30 -36.19 -15.20
C GLU A 159 -27.75 -37.55 -15.60
N LYS A 160 -28.56 -38.44 -16.18
CA LYS A 160 -28.14 -39.73 -16.72
C LYS A 160 -27.13 -39.52 -17.84
N LYS A 161 -27.41 -38.61 -18.79
CA LYS A 161 -26.48 -38.19 -19.86
C LYS A 161 -25.19 -37.58 -19.30
N ARG A 162 -25.27 -36.75 -18.26
CA ARG A 162 -24.11 -36.16 -17.56
C ARG A 162 -23.27 -37.23 -16.87
N LYS A 163 -23.89 -38.21 -16.19
CA LYS A 163 -23.21 -39.35 -15.56
C LYS A 163 -22.53 -40.24 -16.60
N GLU A 164 -23.19 -40.50 -17.73
CA GLU A 164 -22.58 -41.21 -18.87
C GLU A 164 -21.41 -40.46 -19.50
N LEU A 165 -21.52 -39.13 -19.64
CA LEU A 165 -20.44 -38.27 -20.09
C LEU A 165 -19.26 -38.29 -19.12
N MET A 166 -19.52 -38.14 -17.82
CA MET A 166 -18.49 -38.20 -16.77
C MET A 166 -17.79 -39.57 -16.73
N ALA A 167 -18.51 -40.66 -16.96
CA ALA A 167 -17.94 -42.01 -17.05
C ALA A 167 -17.00 -42.19 -18.26
N ARG A 168 -17.12 -41.36 -19.30
CA ARG A 168 -16.24 -41.40 -20.50
C ARG A 168 -15.02 -40.48 -20.38
N ILE A 169 -14.99 -39.56 -19.41
CA ILE A 169 -13.91 -38.57 -19.29
C ILE A 169 -12.65 -39.24 -18.73
N ARG A 170 -11.53 -39.07 -19.44
CA ARG A 170 -10.20 -39.42 -18.94
C ARG A 170 -9.55 -38.18 -18.35
N ILE A 171 -9.06 -38.29 -17.13
CA ILE A 171 -8.32 -37.20 -16.47
C ILE A 171 -6.95 -37.10 -17.14
N VAL A 172 -6.69 -35.97 -17.80
CA VAL A 172 -5.41 -35.64 -18.43
C VAL A 172 -4.83 -34.41 -17.74
N PRO A 173 -3.54 -34.38 -17.39
CA PRO A 173 -2.93 -33.19 -16.81
C PRO A 173 -3.01 -32.01 -17.78
N ALA A 174 -3.23 -30.81 -17.24
CA ALA A 174 -3.37 -29.60 -18.05
C ALA A 174 -2.07 -29.22 -18.79
N SER A 175 -0.91 -29.43 -18.15
CA SER A 175 0.40 -29.08 -18.73
C SER A 175 1.05 -30.27 -19.45
N PRO A 176 1.64 -30.07 -20.64
CA PRO A 176 2.44 -31.08 -21.31
C PRO A 176 3.69 -31.49 -20.51
N SER A 177 4.17 -30.59 -19.65
CA SER A 177 5.39 -30.77 -18.86
C SER A 177 5.12 -31.21 -17.41
N TYR A 178 3.92 -31.75 -17.13
CA TYR A 178 3.48 -32.20 -15.82
C TYR A 178 4.52 -33.03 -15.05
N PHE A 179 5.17 -34.00 -15.72
CA PHE A 179 6.13 -34.92 -15.09
C PHE A 179 7.55 -34.36 -14.89
N THR A 180 7.80 -33.08 -15.21
CA THR A 180 9.14 -32.47 -15.06
C THR A 180 9.46 -32.03 -13.63
N GLY A 181 8.47 -32.10 -12.73
CA GLY A 181 8.51 -31.61 -11.34
C GLY A 181 8.45 -30.08 -11.20
N LYS A 182 8.47 -29.33 -12.32
CA LYS A 182 8.32 -27.86 -12.37
C LYS A 182 7.53 -27.45 -13.63
N PRO A 183 6.28 -27.90 -13.76
CA PRO A 183 5.51 -27.80 -14.99
C PRO A 183 5.43 -26.35 -15.50
N ASN A 184 5.04 -25.42 -14.63
CA ASN A 184 4.77 -24.05 -15.03
C ASN A 184 6.06 -23.34 -15.48
N PHE A 185 7.18 -23.56 -14.79
CA PHE A 185 8.49 -23.03 -15.24
C PHE A 185 8.91 -23.61 -16.59
N THR A 186 8.70 -24.90 -16.82
CA THR A 186 9.10 -25.54 -18.07
C THR A 186 8.22 -25.12 -19.23
N ASP A 187 6.92 -24.93 -19.02
CA ASP A 187 6.00 -24.40 -20.03
C ASP A 187 6.34 -22.96 -20.40
N ASP A 188 6.63 -22.12 -19.41
CA ASP A 188 7.16 -20.76 -19.62
C ASP A 188 8.47 -20.79 -20.45
N LEU A 189 9.38 -21.71 -20.15
CA LEU A 189 10.63 -21.83 -20.89
C LEU A 189 10.40 -22.30 -22.33
N ILE A 190 9.45 -23.21 -22.55
CA ILE A 190 9.09 -23.72 -23.88
C ILE A 190 8.42 -22.62 -24.71
N SER A 191 7.48 -21.87 -24.13
CA SER A 191 6.79 -20.77 -24.80
C SER A 191 7.76 -19.66 -25.20
N LEU A 192 8.65 -19.25 -24.29
CA LEU A 192 9.67 -18.24 -24.59
C LEU A 192 10.68 -18.71 -25.64
N LYS A 193 11.05 -20.00 -25.64
CA LYS A 193 11.90 -20.58 -26.70
C LYS A 193 11.18 -20.63 -28.04
N ALA A 194 9.88 -20.90 -28.07
CA ALA A 194 9.08 -20.90 -29.29
C ALA A 194 9.04 -19.49 -29.90
N LEU A 195 8.81 -18.45 -29.08
CA LEU A 195 8.87 -17.05 -29.52
C LEU A 195 10.26 -16.67 -30.03
N LEU A 196 11.32 -17.09 -29.33
CA LEU A 196 12.69 -16.82 -29.77
C LEU A 196 12.99 -17.45 -31.13
N ARG A 197 12.51 -18.67 -31.38
CA ARG A 197 12.66 -19.32 -32.69
C ARG A 197 11.87 -18.60 -33.78
N LYS A 198 10.63 -18.20 -33.50
CA LYS A 198 9.75 -17.49 -34.45
C LYS A 198 10.33 -16.14 -34.87
N TYR A 199 10.92 -15.39 -33.94
CA TYR A 199 11.39 -14.02 -34.16
C TYR A 199 12.92 -13.86 -34.11
N GLN A 200 13.67 -14.94 -34.36
CA GLN A 200 15.14 -14.93 -34.27
C GLN A 200 15.80 -13.96 -35.25
N LEU A 201 15.22 -13.83 -36.44
CA LEU A 201 15.78 -13.07 -37.57
C LEU A 201 15.55 -11.55 -37.45
N LEU A 202 14.69 -11.10 -36.51
CA LEU A 202 14.41 -9.69 -36.35
C LEU A 202 15.66 -8.91 -35.86
N PRO A 203 15.88 -7.69 -36.36
CA PRO A 203 17.01 -6.87 -35.95
C PRO A 203 16.90 -6.50 -34.47
N VAL A 204 18.04 -6.58 -33.78
CA VAL A 204 18.16 -6.23 -32.36
C VAL A 204 19.00 -4.97 -32.18
N PHE A 205 18.69 -4.22 -31.13
CA PHE A 205 19.54 -3.12 -30.68
C PHE A 205 20.91 -3.65 -30.23
N PRO A 206 22.00 -2.92 -30.55
CA PRO A 206 23.29 -3.14 -29.92
C PRO A 206 23.20 -3.06 -28.39
N PRO A 207 24.07 -3.79 -27.67
CA PRO A 207 24.11 -3.73 -26.21
C PRO A 207 24.32 -2.28 -25.74
N GLY A 208 23.39 -1.77 -24.93
CA GLY A 208 23.43 -0.41 -24.37
C GLY A 208 22.44 0.59 -24.97
N GLN A 209 21.96 0.38 -26.20
CA GLN A 209 20.94 1.24 -26.82
C GLN A 209 19.51 0.85 -26.43
N ALA A 210 19.29 -0.41 -26.03
CA ALA A 210 17.97 -0.89 -25.62
C ALA A 210 17.47 -0.21 -24.34
N PRO A 211 16.16 0.09 -24.22
CA PRO A 211 15.59 0.71 -23.02
C PRO A 211 15.77 -0.21 -21.80
N ARG A 212 16.17 0.40 -20.67
CA ARG A 212 16.41 -0.34 -19.42
C ARG A 212 15.09 -0.80 -18.82
N VAL A 213 14.99 -2.10 -18.56
CA VAL A 213 13.80 -2.74 -17.99
C VAL A 213 14.11 -3.43 -16.67
N ALA A 214 13.20 -3.26 -15.71
CA ALA A 214 13.22 -3.95 -14.43
C ALA A 214 12.52 -5.31 -14.56
N TRP A 215 13.27 -6.39 -14.78
CA TRP A 215 12.73 -7.76 -14.76
C TRP A 215 12.32 -8.18 -13.34
N LYS A 216 11.31 -9.06 -13.21
CA LYS A 216 10.94 -9.67 -11.93
C LYS A 216 12.15 -10.30 -11.24
N SER A 217 12.18 -10.34 -9.90
CA SER A 217 13.20 -11.10 -9.18
C SER A 217 12.89 -12.61 -9.24
N VAL A 218 13.87 -13.46 -8.89
CA VAL A 218 13.65 -14.91 -8.80
C VAL A 218 12.48 -15.22 -7.84
N GLU A 219 12.41 -14.51 -6.71
CA GLU A 219 11.37 -14.71 -5.70
C GLU A 219 9.99 -14.29 -6.22
N GLN A 220 9.91 -13.13 -6.87
CA GLN A 220 8.66 -12.66 -7.50
C GLN A 220 8.21 -13.58 -8.62
N TYR A 221 9.15 -14.12 -9.40
CA TYR A 221 8.84 -15.11 -10.42
C TYR A 221 8.32 -16.41 -9.79
N LYS A 222 8.93 -16.90 -8.71
CA LYS A 222 8.42 -18.07 -7.99
C LYS A 222 7.01 -17.83 -7.46
N ALA A 223 6.75 -16.65 -6.88
CA ALA A 223 5.42 -16.29 -6.42
C ALA A 223 4.39 -16.31 -7.56
N MET A 224 4.75 -15.81 -8.75
CA MET A 224 3.90 -15.84 -9.95
C MET A 224 3.56 -17.26 -10.44
N VAL A 225 4.46 -18.23 -10.23
CA VAL A 225 4.41 -19.57 -10.83
C VAL A 225 3.81 -20.62 -9.86
N GLY A 226 3.38 -20.20 -8.66
CA GLY A 226 2.84 -21.10 -7.64
C GLY A 226 3.92 -21.67 -6.70
N ALA A 227 4.93 -20.86 -6.37
CA ALA A 227 6.02 -21.19 -5.44
C ALA A 227 6.87 -22.42 -5.83
N GLU A 228 6.94 -22.78 -7.11
CA GLU A 228 7.82 -23.84 -7.58
C GLU A 228 9.29 -23.59 -7.19
N PRO A 229 10.06 -24.62 -6.77
CA PRO A 229 11.43 -24.47 -6.32
C PRO A 229 12.40 -24.27 -7.51
N VAL A 230 12.35 -23.11 -8.17
CA VAL A 230 13.23 -22.78 -9.31
C VAL A 230 14.64 -22.41 -8.83
N LYS A 231 15.67 -23.05 -9.42
CA LYS A 231 17.07 -22.71 -9.17
C LYS A 231 17.42 -21.39 -9.87
N SER A 232 18.23 -20.55 -9.22
CA SER A 232 18.66 -19.26 -9.78
C SER A 232 19.28 -19.41 -11.18
N ALA A 233 20.14 -20.41 -11.41
CA ALA A 233 20.75 -20.65 -12.72
C ALA A 233 19.71 -20.93 -13.83
N ARG A 234 18.63 -21.66 -13.52
CA ARG A 234 17.56 -21.91 -14.51
C ARG A 234 16.80 -20.64 -14.84
N TYR A 235 16.54 -19.80 -13.82
CA TYR A 235 15.92 -18.50 -14.01
C TYR A 235 16.78 -17.53 -14.82
N HIS A 236 18.10 -17.52 -14.63
CA HIS A 236 19.01 -16.70 -15.43
C HIS A 236 18.96 -17.06 -16.91
N ARG A 237 18.85 -18.36 -17.26
CA ARG A 237 18.64 -18.78 -18.65
C ARG A 237 17.32 -18.29 -19.24
N LEU A 238 16.26 -18.24 -18.43
CA LEU A 238 14.98 -17.65 -18.84
C LEU A 238 15.13 -16.14 -19.07
N LEU A 239 15.83 -15.44 -18.17
CA LEU A 239 16.13 -14.01 -18.32
C LEU A 239 16.97 -13.68 -19.56
N GLU A 240 17.90 -14.54 -19.95
CA GLU A 240 18.69 -14.36 -21.18
C GLU A 240 17.78 -14.35 -22.42
N ILE A 241 16.80 -15.26 -22.46
CA ILE A 241 15.81 -15.31 -23.54
C ILE A 241 14.96 -14.04 -23.53
N LEU A 242 14.45 -13.62 -22.36
CA LEU A 242 13.66 -12.39 -22.23
C LEU A 242 14.45 -11.15 -22.66
N LYS A 243 15.71 -11.03 -22.26
CA LYS A 243 16.58 -9.93 -22.68
C LYS A 243 16.81 -9.92 -24.19
N ARG A 244 16.96 -11.11 -24.80
CA ARG A 244 17.12 -11.26 -26.25
C ARG A 244 15.84 -10.92 -27.03
N LEU A 245 14.66 -11.20 -26.48
CA LEU A 245 13.39 -10.80 -27.06
C LEU A 245 13.17 -9.28 -26.90
N HIS A 246 13.47 -8.74 -25.72
CA HIS A 246 13.35 -7.31 -25.44
C HIS A 246 14.32 -6.43 -26.24
N SER A 247 15.46 -6.99 -26.69
CA SER A 247 16.39 -6.25 -27.55
C SER A 247 15.90 -6.05 -28.97
N ILE A 248 14.80 -6.67 -29.39
CA ILE A 248 14.19 -6.42 -30.72
C ILE A 248 13.81 -4.94 -30.83
N ASN A 249 13.95 -4.37 -32.03
CA ASN A 249 13.56 -2.97 -32.27
C ASN A 249 12.07 -2.75 -31.91
N SER A 250 11.78 -1.75 -31.08
CA SER A 250 10.42 -1.44 -30.62
C SER A 250 9.46 -1.09 -31.76
N ALA A 251 9.96 -0.57 -32.88
CA ALA A 251 9.14 -0.25 -34.05
C ALA A 251 8.63 -1.49 -34.79
N ILE A 252 9.30 -2.64 -34.64
CA ILE A 252 9.03 -3.90 -35.36
C ILE A 252 8.74 -5.02 -34.34
N MET A 253 8.38 -4.68 -33.11
CA MET A 253 8.12 -5.65 -32.06
C MET A 253 6.71 -6.26 -32.25
N PRO A 254 6.58 -7.59 -32.39
CA PRO A 254 5.28 -8.23 -32.45
C PRO A 254 4.52 -8.08 -31.13
N GLU A 255 3.19 -7.99 -31.22
CA GLU A 255 2.29 -7.87 -30.06
C GLU A 255 2.44 -9.06 -29.10
N GLU A 256 2.51 -10.29 -29.63
CA GLU A 256 2.78 -11.51 -28.85
C GLU A 256 4.03 -11.39 -27.95
N VAL A 257 5.09 -10.77 -28.47
CA VAL A 257 6.33 -10.58 -27.71
C VAL A 257 6.12 -9.49 -26.67
N SER A 258 5.43 -8.40 -27.00
CA SER A 258 5.11 -7.35 -26.05
C SER A 258 4.32 -7.86 -24.84
N ASP A 259 3.27 -8.65 -25.09
CA ASP A 259 2.38 -9.20 -24.06
C ASP A 259 3.10 -10.18 -23.15
N THR A 260 3.87 -11.10 -23.75
CA THR A 260 4.69 -12.03 -22.97
C THR A 260 5.73 -11.29 -22.14
N LEU A 261 6.40 -10.27 -22.69
CA LEU A 261 7.34 -9.45 -21.93
C LEU A 261 6.66 -8.69 -20.78
N ALA A 262 5.44 -8.19 -20.96
CA ALA A 262 4.68 -7.49 -19.93
C ALA A 262 4.48 -8.36 -18.67
N ARG A 263 4.20 -9.66 -18.86
CA ARG A 263 4.09 -10.64 -17.76
C ARG A 263 5.36 -10.73 -16.90
N TYR A 264 6.55 -10.52 -17.46
CA TYR A 264 7.83 -10.65 -16.75
C TYR A 264 8.45 -9.32 -16.30
N LYS A 265 7.89 -8.19 -16.73
CA LYS A 265 8.28 -6.85 -16.24
C LYS A 265 7.80 -6.67 -14.79
N ARG A 266 8.59 -5.93 -14.00
CA ARG A 266 8.12 -5.38 -12.72
C ARG A 266 7.35 -4.09 -13.01
N GLY A 267 6.23 -3.89 -12.33
CA GLY A 267 5.51 -2.61 -12.30
C GLY A 267 6.22 -1.51 -11.50
N VAL A 268 7.56 -1.55 -11.44
CA VAL A 268 8.36 -0.53 -10.76
C VAL A 268 9.13 0.23 -11.83
N ASP A 269 8.66 1.43 -12.13
CA ASP A 269 9.38 2.36 -12.99
C ASP A 269 10.59 2.91 -12.24
N LEU A 270 11.76 2.33 -12.53
CA LEU A 270 13.04 2.82 -11.99
C LEU A 270 13.30 4.28 -12.37
N SER A 271 12.69 4.78 -13.44
CA SER A 271 12.75 6.17 -13.88
C SER A 271 12.01 7.14 -12.94
N GLN A 272 10.94 6.68 -12.29
CA GLN A 272 10.09 7.49 -11.42
C GLN A 272 10.64 7.63 -9.99
N ALA A 273 11.62 6.81 -9.61
CA ALA A 273 12.29 6.89 -8.31
C ALA A 273 13.25 8.11 -8.22
N ARG A 274 12.75 9.32 -8.49
CA ARG A 274 13.49 10.57 -8.30
C ARG A 274 13.49 10.93 -6.81
N LYS A 275 14.68 11.12 -6.23
CA LYS A 275 14.81 11.63 -4.86
C LYS A 275 14.28 13.06 -4.83
N LYS A 276 13.43 13.39 -3.84
CA LYS A 276 12.98 14.78 -3.60
C LYS A 276 14.22 15.66 -3.45
N GLN A 277 14.36 16.65 -4.34
CA GLN A 277 15.43 17.64 -4.26
C GLN A 277 15.02 18.72 -3.24
N GLY A 278 16.00 19.31 -2.56
CA GLY A 278 15.73 20.53 -1.80
C GLY A 278 15.58 21.70 -2.76
N TYR A 279 14.80 22.70 -2.36
CA TYR A 279 14.72 23.99 -3.04
C TYR A 279 15.18 25.09 -2.10
N VAL A 280 15.61 26.21 -2.68
CA VAL A 280 15.93 27.44 -1.96
C VAL A 280 14.65 28.25 -1.85
N ASN A 281 14.37 28.81 -0.67
CA ASN A 281 13.20 29.66 -0.46
C ASN A 281 13.35 31.00 -1.22
N ALA A 282 12.26 31.79 -1.28
CA ALA A 282 12.26 33.10 -1.93
C ALA A 282 13.37 34.04 -1.40
N ASP A 283 13.67 33.96 -0.10
CA ASP A 283 14.71 34.78 0.55
C ASP A 283 16.15 34.25 0.35
N GLY A 284 16.37 33.29 -0.56
CA GLY A 284 17.70 32.70 -0.78
C GLY A 284 18.14 31.74 0.33
N ILE A 285 17.24 31.33 1.22
CA ILE A 285 17.56 30.46 2.36
C ILE A 285 17.39 28.99 1.99
N SER A 286 18.40 28.17 2.26
CA SER A 286 18.31 26.71 2.21
C SER A 286 18.31 26.08 3.61
N LEU A 287 17.48 25.05 3.80
CA LEU A 287 17.36 24.34 5.08
C LEU A 287 18.09 23.00 5.03
N GLY A 288 18.99 22.79 5.99
CA GLY A 288 19.65 21.52 6.23
C GLY A 288 19.34 20.96 7.61
N VAL A 289 19.14 19.65 7.72
CA VAL A 289 18.90 18.96 9.00
C VAL A 289 19.95 17.89 9.25
N GLY A 290 20.64 18.02 10.38
CA GLY A 290 21.68 17.10 10.84
C GLY A 290 21.34 16.50 12.20
N ARG A 291 21.78 15.26 12.43
CA ARG A 291 21.57 14.55 13.70
C ARG A 291 22.81 13.75 14.06
N ARG A 292 23.21 13.81 15.32
CA ARG A 292 24.34 13.04 15.85
C ARG A 292 24.09 12.66 17.31
N LYS A 293 24.19 11.36 17.61
CA LYS A 293 23.80 10.81 18.93
C LYS A 293 22.38 11.27 19.30
N THR A 294 22.24 12.12 20.31
CA THR A 294 20.99 12.72 20.76
C THR A 294 20.81 14.18 20.32
N SER A 295 21.82 14.76 19.66
CA SER A 295 21.80 16.13 19.17
C SER A 295 21.10 16.22 17.81
N THR A 296 20.32 17.29 17.67
CA THR A 296 19.62 17.67 16.43
C THR A 296 20.00 19.10 16.06
N ALA A 297 20.27 19.32 14.78
CA ALA A 297 20.66 20.61 14.23
C ALA A 297 19.80 20.95 13.02
N ARG A 298 19.27 22.17 12.98
CA ARG A 298 18.66 22.80 11.80
C ARG A 298 19.56 23.97 11.41
N ALA A 299 20.09 23.95 10.20
CA ALA A 299 20.92 25.01 9.67
C ALA A 299 20.17 25.70 8.53
N TYR A 300 20.04 27.01 8.63
CA TYR A 300 19.56 27.91 7.59
C TYR A 300 20.79 28.54 6.98
N VAL A 301 21.01 28.31 5.69
CA VAL A 301 22.19 28.79 4.97
C VAL A 301 21.76 29.74 3.88
N VAL A 302 22.33 30.93 3.88
CA VAL A 302 22.08 32.01 2.93
C VAL A 302 23.41 32.54 2.42
N GLU A 303 23.46 33.04 1.20
CA GLU A 303 24.66 33.70 0.66
C GLU A 303 24.95 34.98 1.45
N GLY A 304 26.21 35.21 1.82
CA GLY A 304 26.61 36.30 2.71
C GLY A 304 28.10 36.32 3.02
N GLU A 305 28.50 37.00 4.10
CA GLU A 305 29.90 37.31 4.44
C GLU A 305 30.61 36.26 5.32
N GLY A 306 29.95 35.15 5.66
CA GLY A 306 30.54 34.07 6.46
C GLY A 306 30.20 34.10 7.95
N GLU A 307 29.17 34.87 8.35
CA GLU A 307 28.73 34.93 9.75
C GLU A 307 28.05 33.63 10.18
N VAL A 308 28.50 33.07 11.31
CA VAL A 308 27.94 31.84 11.87
C VAL A 308 27.36 32.09 13.25
N LEU A 309 26.04 31.97 13.35
CA LEU A 309 25.26 32.11 14.57
C LEU A 309 24.65 30.77 14.99
N VAL A 310 24.86 30.38 16.24
CA VAL A 310 24.36 29.13 16.84
C VAL A 310 23.49 29.46 18.04
N ASN A 311 22.19 29.18 17.96
CA ASN A 311 21.18 29.52 18.96
C ASN A 311 21.24 31.01 19.39
N GLY A 312 21.44 31.92 18.42
CA GLY A 312 21.53 33.36 18.67
C GLY A 312 22.86 33.84 19.28
N LYS A 313 23.86 32.98 19.41
CA LYS A 313 25.22 33.32 19.89
C LYS A 313 26.24 33.12 18.78
N SER A 314 27.38 33.82 18.84
CA SER A 314 28.47 33.60 17.88
C SER A 314 29.12 32.22 18.07
N LEU A 315 29.70 31.67 17.01
CA LEU A 315 30.35 30.36 17.02
C LEU A 315 31.39 30.21 18.16
N THR A 316 32.17 31.27 18.40
CA THR A 316 33.21 31.33 19.43
C THR A 316 32.64 31.29 20.84
N GLN A 317 31.52 31.96 21.07
CA GLN A 317 30.85 31.99 22.38
C GLN A 317 30.08 30.70 22.67
N PHE A 318 29.46 30.10 21.65
CA PHE A 318 28.67 28.88 21.84
C PHE A 318 29.56 27.64 22.06
N PHE A 319 30.54 27.43 21.19
CA PHE A 319 31.49 26.33 21.32
C PHE A 319 32.76 26.82 21.98
N ALA A 320 33.02 26.40 23.22
CA ALA A 320 34.26 26.78 23.92
C ALA A 320 35.51 26.15 23.29
N ARG A 321 35.39 24.92 22.76
CA ARG A 321 36.51 24.14 22.24
C ARG A 321 36.76 24.44 20.76
N LEU A 322 38.01 24.71 20.39
CA LEU A 322 38.42 25.00 19.00
C LEU A 322 38.06 23.86 18.03
N HIS A 323 38.21 22.61 18.47
CA HIS A 323 37.87 21.44 17.65
C HIS A 323 36.38 21.41 17.26
N ASP A 324 35.49 21.79 18.18
CA ASP A 324 34.04 21.80 17.94
C ASP A 324 33.68 22.91 16.95
N ARG A 325 34.33 24.08 17.04
CA ARG A 325 34.19 25.18 16.06
C ARG A 325 34.63 24.74 14.67
N ALA A 326 35.79 24.11 14.56
CA ALA A 326 36.33 23.62 13.30
C ALA A 326 35.42 22.54 12.67
N SER A 327 34.86 21.66 13.49
CA SER A 327 33.91 20.63 13.05
C SER A 327 32.60 21.23 12.55
N ALA A 328 32.02 22.19 13.27
CA ALA A 328 30.77 22.86 12.90
C ALA A 328 30.80 23.49 11.50
N VAL A 329 31.93 24.12 11.14
CA VAL A 329 32.14 24.83 9.86
C VAL A 329 32.85 23.95 8.82
N TRP A 330 33.15 22.68 9.14
CA TRP A 330 33.96 21.81 8.29
C TRP A 330 33.43 21.66 6.87
N ALA A 331 32.11 21.65 6.67
CA ALA A 331 31.50 21.56 5.34
C ALA A 331 31.85 22.76 4.45
N LEU A 332 31.84 23.97 5.02
CA LEU A 332 32.22 25.21 4.31
C LEU A 332 33.73 25.28 4.12
N LYS A 333 34.52 24.87 5.12
CA LYS A 333 35.97 24.84 5.03
C LYS A 333 36.48 23.88 3.96
N ALA A 334 35.92 22.66 3.90
CA ALA A 334 36.30 21.64 2.93
C ALA A 334 35.92 22.01 1.48
N THR A 335 35.07 23.01 1.30
CA THR A 335 34.64 23.51 -0.02
C THR A 335 35.09 24.94 -0.28
N GLU A 336 35.98 25.50 0.56
CA GLU A 336 36.53 26.86 0.42
C GLU A 336 35.43 27.94 0.27
N ARG A 337 34.38 27.80 1.09
CA ARG A 337 33.15 28.60 1.05
C ARG A 337 32.79 29.23 2.40
N VAL A 338 33.77 29.37 3.29
CA VAL A 338 33.55 29.94 4.62
C VAL A 338 33.06 31.38 4.52
N ASP A 339 33.66 32.17 3.63
CA ASP A 339 33.40 33.61 3.52
C ASP A 339 32.25 33.95 2.54
N LYS A 340 31.49 32.94 2.09
CA LYS A 340 30.44 33.09 1.08
C LYS A 340 29.03 32.83 1.62
N TYR A 341 28.92 32.20 2.78
CA TYR A 341 27.64 31.76 3.32
C TYR A 341 27.50 32.14 4.78
N ASN A 342 26.41 32.84 5.09
CA ASN A 342 25.97 33.02 6.45
C ASN A 342 25.20 31.78 6.91
N VAL A 343 25.45 31.35 8.14
CA VAL A 343 24.83 30.15 8.74
C VAL A 343 24.11 30.55 10.02
N PHE A 344 22.79 30.41 10.01
CA PHE A 344 21.98 30.48 11.21
C PHE A 344 21.57 29.08 11.65
N ALA A 345 22.03 28.66 12.82
CA ALA A 345 21.88 27.30 13.31
C ALA A 345 21.04 27.24 14.59
N LEU A 346 20.06 26.35 14.59
CA LEU A 346 19.30 25.96 15.78
C LEU A 346 19.67 24.53 16.18
N VAL A 347 20.31 24.39 17.34
CA VAL A 347 20.77 23.11 17.88
C VAL A 347 20.09 22.79 19.21
N LYS A 348 19.63 21.55 19.35
CA LYS A 348 18.95 21.05 20.56
C LYS A 348 19.41 19.63 20.91
N GLY A 349 19.52 19.35 22.21
CA GLY A 349 19.84 18.03 22.76
C GLY A 349 21.32 17.61 22.67
N GLY A 350 21.66 16.54 23.40
CA GLY A 350 23.01 15.98 23.48
C GLY A 350 24.05 16.94 24.10
N GLY A 351 25.32 16.79 23.72
CA GLY A 351 26.43 17.61 24.23
C GLY A 351 27.15 18.38 23.11
N ALA A 352 28.11 19.24 23.47
CA ALA A 352 28.76 20.17 22.55
C ALA A 352 29.35 19.50 21.29
N THR A 353 30.14 18.44 21.45
CA THR A 353 30.74 17.70 20.32
C THR A 353 29.68 17.08 19.39
N GLY A 354 28.61 16.52 19.98
CA GLY A 354 27.48 15.98 19.23
C GLY A 354 26.70 17.06 18.48
N GLN A 355 26.54 18.24 19.08
CA GLN A 355 25.88 19.39 18.44
C GLN A 355 26.72 19.93 17.28
N ALA A 356 28.05 20.05 17.45
CA ALA A 356 28.96 20.48 16.39
C ALA A 356 28.92 19.54 15.17
N GLU A 357 29.06 18.23 15.38
CA GLU A 357 29.00 17.23 14.29
C GLU A 357 27.60 17.14 13.65
N ALA A 358 26.53 17.33 14.44
CA ALA A 358 25.18 17.44 13.88
C ALA A 358 25.06 18.67 12.98
N LEU A 359 25.68 19.79 13.38
CA LEU A 359 25.68 21.02 12.60
C LEU A 359 26.47 20.85 11.29
N THR A 360 27.61 20.16 11.30
CA THR A 360 28.38 19.83 10.08
C THR A 360 27.51 19.18 9.01
N LEU A 361 26.71 18.18 9.40
CA LEU A 361 25.81 17.47 8.48
C LEU A 361 24.65 18.37 8.02
N ALA A 362 24.13 19.24 8.90
CA ALA A 362 23.09 20.19 8.54
C ALA A 362 23.58 21.19 7.50
N VAL A 363 24.73 21.83 7.74
CA VAL A 363 25.35 22.79 6.82
C VAL A 363 25.69 22.12 5.49
N ALA A 364 26.25 20.91 5.50
CA ALA A 364 26.55 20.18 4.26
C ALA A 364 25.30 19.91 3.43
N LYS A 365 24.16 19.58 4.05
CA LYS A 365 22.90 19.37 3.33
C LYS A 365 22.32 20.65 2.76
N ALA A 366 22.37 21.75 3.52
CA ALA A 366 21.92 23.05 3.05
C ALA A 366 22.78 23.53 1.86
N LEU A 367 24.10 23.38 1.96
CA LEU A 367 25.04 23.72 0.89
C LEU A 367 24.80 22.92 -0.39
N LEU A 368 24.38 21.65 -0.28
CA LEU A 368 24.03 20.82 -1.45
C LEU A 368 22.77 21.28 -2.19
N VAL A 369 21.90 22.05 -1.54
CA VAL A 369 20.72 22.65 -2.19
C VAL A 369 21.15 23.83 -3.06
N HIS A 370 22.09 24.65 -2.57
CA HIS A 370 22.68 25.76 -3.32
C HIS A 370 23.56 25.26 -4.48
N GLU A 371 24.48 24.35 -4.18
CA GLU A 371 25.44 23.83 -5.16
C GLU A 371 25.47 22.29 -5.17
N PRO A 372 24.65 21.63 -6.00
CA PRO A 372 24.57 20.17 -6.02
C PRO A 372 25.85 19.49 -6.53
N LEU A 373 26.67 20.22 -7.29
CA LEU A 373 27.94 19.74 -7.85
C LEU A 373 29.02 19.50 -6.78
N LEU A 374 28.91 20.11 -5.60
CA LEU A 374 29.88 19.94 -4.49
C LEU A 374 29.76 18.58 -3.78
N LYS A 375 28.73 17.79 -4.10
CA LYS A 375 28.47 16.51 -3.44
C LYS A 375 29.65 15.53 -3.43
N PRO A 376 30.41 15.33 -4.53
CA PRO A 376 31.57 14.44 -4.50
C PRO A 376 32.67 14.95 -3.56
N ALA A 377 32.90 16.27 -3.49
CA ALA A 377 33.88 16.87 -2.60
C ALA A 377 33.46 16.72 -1.13
N LEU A 378 32.22 17.10 -0.80
CA LEU A 378 31.66 16.95 0.55
C LEU A 378 31.60 15.48 1.00
N ARG A 379 31.37 14.54 0.07
CA ARG A 379 31.38 13.11 0.37
C ARG A 379 32.79 12.60 0.68
N ARG A 380 33.80 13.05 -0.06
CA ARG A 380 35.22 12.76 0.24
C ARG A 380 35.65 13.35 1.59
N ALA A 381 35.17 14.54 1.92
CA ALA A 381 35.41 15.21 3.20
C ALA A 381 34.64 14.60 4.39
N GLY A 382 33.73 13.64 4.15
CA GLY A 382 32.98 12.96 5.21
C GLY A 382 31.77 13.72 5.76
N CYS A 383 31.35 14.83 5.15
CA CYS A 383 30.30 15.72 5.68
C CYS A 383 28.86 15.27 5.37
N VAL A 384 28.68 14.39 4.37
CA VAL A 384 27.35 13.99 3.85
C VAL A 384 26.78 12.78 4.60
N THR A 385 27.66 11.93 5.14
CA THR A 385 27.26 10.68 5.79
C THR A 385 26.77 10.96 7.20
N ARG A 386 25.53 10.55 7.50
CA ARG A 386 25.05 10.55 8.89
C ARG A 386 25.79 9.48 9.68
N ASP A 387 26.51 9.85 10.73
CA ASP A 387 27.17 8.86 11.59
C ASP A 387 26.12 8.13 12.48
N PRO A 388 25.95 6.80 12.31
CA PRO A 388 24.94 6.02 13.00
C PRO A 388 25.32 5.63 14.44
N ARG A 389 26.55 5.89 14.89
CA ARG A 389 27.01 5.48 16.24
C ARG A 389 26.13 6.12 17.32
N LYS A 390 25.54 5.26 18.16
CA LYS A 390 24.67 5.61 19.29
C LYS A 390 25.21 4.95 20.56
N VAL A 391 24.90 5.53 21.72
CA VAL A 391 25.20 4.90 23.01
C VAL A 391 24.39 3.60 23.11
N GLU A 392 25.09 2.48 23.30
CA GLU A 392 24.46 1.18 23.54
C GLU A 392 23.76 1.17 24.90
N ARG A 393 22.62 0.49 24.99
CA ARG A 393 21.92 0.28 26.27
C ARG A 393 22.73 -0.60 27.22
N LYS A 394 22.49 -0.47 28.54
CA LYS A 394 22.99 -1.42 29.53
C LYS A 394 22.37 -2.81 29.30
N LYS A 395 23.18 -3.86 29.41
CA LYS A 395 22.74 -5.25 29.32
C LYS A 395 22.65 -5.85 30.73
N PRO A 396 21.67 -6.70 31.04
CA PRO A 396 21.63 -7.39 32.33
C PRO A 396 22.90 -8.23 32.53
N GLY A 397 23.33 -8.38 33.78
CA GLY A 397 24.60 -9.05 34.13
C GLY A 397 25.88 -8.27 33.76
N HIS A 398 25.77 -7.08 33.15
CA HIS A 398 26.91 -6.21 32.84
C HIS A 398 26.82 -4.90 33.63
N LEU A 399 27.97 -4.39 34.05
CA LEU A 399 28.09 -3.10 34.75
C LEU A 399 27.79 -1.91 33.81
N LYS A 400 28.19 -2.02 32.53
CA LYS A 400 27.87 -1.06 31.45
C LYS A 400 27.38 -1.83 30.21
N ALA A 401 27.35 -1.21 29.03
CA ALA A 401 26.96 -1.89 27.80
C ALA A 401 27.76 -3.18 27.51
N ARG A 402 29.08 -3.16 27.81
CA ARG A 402 30.00 -4.29 27.57
C ARG A 402 30.87 -4.66 28.78
N LYS A 403 31.06 -3.75 29.75
CA LYS A 403 31.87 -4.02 30.94
C LYS A 403 31.19 -5.08 31.80
N LYS A 404 31.77 -6.27 31.88
CA LYS A 404 31.34 -7.32 32.81
C LYS A 404 31.86 -7.01 34.23
N PRO A 405 31.17 -7.48 35.28
CA PRO A 405 31.79 -7.56 36.61
C PRO A 405 33.02 -8.48 36.56
N ALA A 406 33.87 -8.40 37.58
CA ALA A 406 35.02 -9.30 37.70
C ALA A 406 34.53 -10.76 37.75
N TRP A 407 35.08 -11.61 36.90
CA TRP A 407 34.75 -13.03 36.85
C TRP A 407 35.72 -13.81 37.75
N VAL A 408 35.20 -14.64 38.65
CA VAL A 408 35.98 -15.50 39.54
C VAL A 408 35.87 -16.93 39.04
N LYS A 409 37.01 -17.56 38.71
CA LYS A 409 37.10 -18.91 38.10
C LYS A 409 37.01 -20.07 39.11
N ARG A 410 37.38 -19.80 40.37
CA ARG A 410 37.85 -20.77 41.37
C ARG A 410 36.95 -21.98 41.56
#